data_AF-A0A5N6MAH1-F1
#
_entry.id   AF-A0A5N6MAH1-F1
#
_cell.length_a   1.000
_cell.length_b   1.000
_cell.length_c   1.000
_cell.angle_alpha   90.00
_cell.angle_beta   90.00
_cell.angle_gamma   90.00
#
_symmetry.space_group_name_H-M   'P 1'
#
loop_
_entity.id
_entity.type
_entity.pdbx_description
1 polymer ?
#
loop_
_entity_poly.entity_id
_entity_poly.type
_entity_poly.pdbx_seq_one_letter_code
_entity_poly.pdbx_strand_id
1 'polypeptide(L)'
;MGEQSSAEVMLPWVGLYAALASLICIVVMAADAILAIWQWKLWFPNRFFTLNATTITLIAITMKLPVDLIALTVSATREKLEHRYMESRQLISNHEEKKFSSKELKLYVKKYWMMAETRNPQFVIACSSVSSALGVTCLFLAIFSANTSNSNVNSEIEEYARYVVQIEEDAKLSKRILRNTLLTINQLLDAQNEPCNLLMLLEKSKGFKGVVEFDNDNMVSPLYPDQTLNCWSLVVVTLTIIAIALPNIANDHLTGLLDAITEGLQIVRHIEDCLNTDGELVNEIKSARRVWKEVEAYRTWLHIDLQKMPCRGKTSKGILKWLGNEAEKIMKKFMSKRKPSIDQSPYKFILASSMYRISKTLLMHFKEQKNWLNDEELYERISTIIADVLLACFTNLPRVIRMKCHHNEIEKRGDSIRIAAQLLSKSKRILKILKAHPLPNIDQDSMAYVDKWRALRKSQILDDYASPWEAQPSSASGNESILNINLQ
;
A
#
# COMPACT_ATOMS: atom_id res chain seq x y z
N MET A 1 -46.91 6.45 -2.08
CA MET A 1 -47.10 7.35 -3.24
C MET A 1 -45.94 8.32 -3.22
N GLY A 2 -44.96 8.13 -4.10
CA GLY A 2 -43.71 8.91 -4.09
C GLY A 2 -43.92 10.25 -4.76
N GLU A 3 -43.55 11.33 -4.08
CA GLU A 3 -43.28 12.62 -4.71
C GLU A 3 -42.07 12.45 -5.63
N GLN A 4 -42.36 12.30 -6.91
CA GLN A 4 -41.37 12.36 -7.97
C GLN A 4 -40.92 13.82 -8.06
N SER A 5 -39.67 14.08 -7.67
CA SER A 5 -39.03 15.39 -7.71
C SER A 5 -39.24 16.03 -9.09
N SER A 6 -39.75 17.26 -9.11
CA SER A 6 -40.02 18.04 -10.34
C SER A 6 -38.80 18.20 -11.25
N ALA A 7 -37.59 17.91 -10.75
CA ALA A 7 -36.35 17.94 -11.50
C ALA A 7 -36.18 16.75 -12.47
N GLU A 8 -36.67 15.54 -12.15
CA GLU A 8 -36.55 14.36 -13.04
C GLU A 8 -37.47 14.49 -14.26
N VAL A 9 -38.61 15.18 -14.10
CA VAL A 9 -39.54 15.44 -15.20
C VAL A 9 -39.08 16.62 -16.06
N MET A 10 -38.32 17.58 -15.53
CA MET A 10 -37.86 18.76 -16.30
C MET A 10 -36.65 18.49 -17.19
N LEU A 11 -35.74 17.57 -16.82
CA LEU A 11 -34.49 17.33 -17.59
C LEU A 11 -34.72 16.95 -19.07
N PRO A 12 -35.65 16.03 -19.41
CA PRO A 12 -35.92 15.67 -20.80
C PRO A 12 -36.50 16.82 -21.62
N TRP A 13 -37.33 17.67 -21.03
CA TRP A 13 -37.95 18.83 -21.69
C TRP A 13 -36.94 19.95 -21.95
N VAL A 14 -36.01 20.18 -21.02
CA VAL A 14 -34.89 21.10 -21.22
C VAL A 14 -33.98 20.61 -22.35
N GLY A 15 -33.70 19.30 -22.41
CA GLY A 15 -32.96 18.67 -23.51
C GLY A 15 -33.67 18.81 -24.86
N LEU A 16 -34.99 18.56 -24.90
CA LEU A 16 -35.80 18.72 -26.11
C LEU A 16 -35.86 20.16 -26.60
N TYR A 17 -35.98 21.13 -25.68
CA TYR A 17 -35.98 22.56 -26.03
C TYR A 17 -34.63 23.01 -26.60
N ALA A 18 -33.52 22.56 -25.98
CA ALA A 18 -32.18 22.83 -26.48
C ALA A 18 -31.95 22.21 -27.88
N ALA A 19 -32.44 20.99 -28.11
CA ALA A 19 -32.37 20.34 -29.42
C ALA A 19 -33.20 21.07 -30.48
N LEU A 20 -34.43 21.48 -30.15
CA LEU A 20 -35.31 22.20 -31.07
C LEU A 20 -34.76 23.59 -31.43
N ALA A 21 -34.25 24.33 -30.44
CA ALA A 21 -33.61 25.62 -30.65
C ALA A 21 -32.34 25.51 -31.50
N SER A 22 -31.55 24.45 -31.29
CA SER A 22 -30.36 24.16 -32.10
C SER A 22 -30.73 23.80 -33.54
N LEU A 23 -31.78 22.98 -33.74
CA LEU A 23 -32.29 22.64 -35.07
C LEU A 23 -32.76 23.89 -35.83
N ILE A 24 -33.54 24.76 -35.18
CA ILE A 24 -34.00 26.02 -35.77
C ILE A 24 -32.79 26.89 -36.17
N CYS A 25 -31.78 26.96 -35.32
CA CYS A 25 -30.56 27.73 -35.60
C CYS A 25 -29.79 27.17 -36.81
N ILE A 26 -29.66 25.84 -36.93
CA ILE A 26 -29.02 25.18 -38.08
C ILE A 26 -29.80 25.46 -39.36
N VAL A 27 -31.13 25.38 -39.33
CA VAL A 27 -31.98 25.64 -40.49
C VAL A 27 -31.84 27.10 -40.94
N VAL A 28 -31.80 28.05 -40.01
CA VAL A 28 -31.59 29.48 -40.32
C VAL A 28 -30.19 29.70 -40.92
N MET A 29 -29.14 29.10 -40.35
CA MET A 29 -27.78 29.20 -40.88
C MET A 29 -27.64 28.56 -42.27
N ALA A 30 -28.29 27.42 -42.50
CA ALA A 30 -28.30 26.74 -43.80
C ALA A 30 -29.05 27.57 -44.85
N ALA A 31 -30.18 28.17 -44.48
CA ALA A 31 -30.93 29.06 -45.35
C ALA A 31 -30.10 30.29 -45.76
N ASP A 32 -29.38 30.91 -44.82
CA ASP A 32 -28.48 32.03 -45.10
C ASP A 32 -27.30 31.63 -46.01
N ALA A 33 -26.73 30.45 -45.80
CA ALA A 33 -25.67 29.92 -46.67
C ALA A 33 -26.17 29.68 -48.11
N ILE A 34 -27.37 29.10 -48.25
CA ILE A 34 -28.00 28.85 -49.56
C ILE A 34 -28.33 30.19 -50.25
N LEU A 35 -28.88 31.16 -49.52
CA LEU A 35 -29.17 32.50 -50.05
C LEU A 35 -27.88 33.23 -50.49
N ALA A 36 -26.78 33.10 -49.74
CA ALA A 36 -25.49 33.69 -50.10
C ALA A 36 -24.88 33.05 -51.36
N ILE A 37 -25.03 31.73 -51.53
CA ILE A 37 -24.56 31.00 -52.72
C ILE A 37 -25.38 31.39 -53.96
N TRP A 38 -26.70 31.53 -53.82
CA TRP A 38 -27.57 31.93 -54.94
C TRP A 38 -27.33 33.36 -55.42
N GLN A 39 -26.88 34.26 -54.53
CA GLN A 39 -26.63 35.67 -54.87
C GLN A 39 -25.21 35.95 -55.41
N TRP A 40 -24.37 34.92 -55.60
CA TRP A 40 -22.99 35.04 -56.15
C TRP A 40 -22.14 36.15 -55.49
N LYS A 41 -22.38 36.45 -54.21
CA LYS A 41 -21.55 37.36 -53.40
C LYS A 41 -20.73 36.52 -52.43
N LEU A 42 -19.50 36.20 -52.84
CA LEU A 42 -18.49 35.49 -52.03
C LEU A 42 -17.80 36.38 -50.96
N TRP A 43 -18.41 37.50 -50.57
CA TRP A 43 -17.87 38.39 -49.53
C TRP A 43 -18.98 38.88 -48.58
N PHE A 44 -18.87 38.47 -47.31
CA PHE A 44 -19.81 38.69 -46.19
C PHE A 44 -20.07 40.19 -45.89
N PRO A 45 -21.29 40.55 -45.40
CA PRO A 45 -21.63 40.44 -43.98
C PRO A 45 -22.89 39.61 -43.73
N ASN A 46 -22.86 38.76 -42.69
CA ASN A 46 -24.01 37.99 -42.24
C ASN A 46 -25.01 38.95 -41.59
N ARG A 47 -26.25 39.03 -42.09
CA ARG A 47 -27.23 40.04 -41.67
C ARG A 47 -27.81 39.79 -40.28
N PHE A 48 -27.65 38.57 -39.73
CA PHE A 48 -28.31 38.14 -38.50
C PHE A 48 -27.40 38.03 -37.26
N PHE A 49 -26.08 37.93 -37.43
CA PHE A 49 -25.13 37.78 -36.31
C PHE A 49 -23.90 38.67 -36.48
N THR A 50 -24.04 39.95 -36.13
CA THR A 50 -22.90 40.86 -35.96
C THR A 50 -22.24 40.60 -34.60
N LEU A 51 -20.93 40.34 -34.56
CA LEU A 51 -20.12 40.28 -33.34
C LEU A 51 -20.09 41.67 -32.67
N ASN A 52 -21.12 41.95 -31.88
CA ASN A 52 -21.25 43.12 -31.02
C ASN A 52 -21.10 42.68 -29.55
N ALA A 53 -20.94 43.65 -28.63
CA ALA A 53 -20.75 43.34 -27.21
C ALA A 53 -21.87 42.45 -26.63
N THR A 54 -23.10 42.58 -27.13
CA THR A 54 -24.25 41.76 -26.71
C THR A 54 -24.15 40.30 -27.17
N THR A 55 -23.73 40.01 -28.40
CA THR A 55 -23.49 38.63 -28.87
C THR A 55 -22.32 37.96 -28.17
N ILE A 56 -21.24 38.68 -27.89
CA ILE A 56 -20.10 38.14 -27.10
C ILE A 56 -20.54 37.80 -25.67
N THR A 57 -21.35 38.66 -25.04
CA THR A 57 -21.88 38.41 -23.68
C THR A 57 -22.85 37.22 -23.67
N LEU A 58 -23.68 37.08 -24.72
CA LEU A 58 -24.57 35.94 -24.89
C LEU A 58 -23.78 34.64 -25.06
N ILE A 59 -22.69 34.64 -25.83
CA ILE A 59 -21.78 33.49 -25.97
C ILE A 59 -21.13 33.14 -24.61
N ALA A 60 -20.68 34.14 -23.85
CA ALA A 60 -20.09 33.91 -22.54
C ALA A 60 -21.09 33.30 -21.53
N ILE A 61 -22.34 33.79 -21.52
CA ILE A 61 -23.40 33.25 -20.65
C ILE A 61 -23.81 31.84 -21.09
N THR A 62 -23.96 31.61 -22.39
CA THR A 62 -24.30 30.29 -22.97
C THR A 62 -23.16 29.28 -22.83
N MET A 63 -21.91 29.71 -22.71
CA MET A 63 -20.78 28.83 -22.37
C MET A 63 -20.68 28.54 -20.87
N LYS A 64 -21.06 29.49 -20.01
CA LYS A 64 -20.95 29.35 -18.55
C LYS A 64 -22.05 28.47 -17.95
N LEU A 65 -23.27 28.59 -18.44
CA LEU A 65 -24.44 27.88 -17.93
C LEU A 65 -24.33 26.34 -18.05
N PRO A 66 -23.84 25.76 -19.16
CA PRO A 66 -23.54 24.33 -19.26
C PRO A 66 -22.45 23.88 -18.30
N VAL A 67 -21.40 24.68 -18.11
CA VAL A 67 -20.29 24.36 -17.19
C VAL A 67 -20.77 24.31 -15.74
N ASP A 68 -21.59 25.27 -15.32
CA ASP A 68 -22.18 25.29 -13.98
C ASP A 68 -23.18 24.15 -13.77
N LEU A 69 -23.98 23.82 -14.80
CA LEU A 69 -24.90 22.68 -14.78
C LEU A 69 -24.15 21.32 -14.70
N ILE A 70 -23.00 21.20 -15.36
CA ILE A 70 -22.11 20.04 -15.24
C ILE A 70 -21.58 19.96 -13.81
N ALA A 71 -21.03 21.05 -13.25
CA ALA A 71 -20.50 21.03 -11.90
C ALA A 71 -21.55 20.53 -10.89
N LEU A 72 -22.80 20.98 -11.03
CA LEU A 72 -23.91 20.59 -10.17
C LEU A 72 -24.34 19.12 -10.38
N THR A 73 -24.47 18.68 -11.64
CA THR A 73 -24.81 17.28 -11.96
C THR A 73 -23.70 16.30 -11.57
N VAL A 74 -22.43 16.69 -11.71
CA VAL A 74 -21.25 15.93 -11.24
C VAL A 74 -21.28 15.81 -9.72
N SER A 75 -21.57 16.90 -9.00
CA SER A 75 -21.68 16.88 -7.54
C SER A 75 -22.81 15.97 -7.06
N ALA A 76 -24.02 16.09 -7.65
CA ALA A 76 -25.17 15.26 -7.29
C ALA A 76 -24.94 13.77 -7.63
N THR A 77 -24.33 13.50 -8.79
CA THR A 77 -23.98 12.13 -9.20
C THR A 77 -22.92 11.53 -8.26
N ARG A 78 -21.93 12.33 -7.84
CA ARG A 78 -20.90 11.93 -6.88
C ARG A 78 -21.51 11.53 -5.54
N GLU A 79 -22.40 12.33 -4.98
CA GLU A 79 -23.07 12.05 -3.71
C GLU A 79 -23.91 10.75 -3.80
N LYS A 80 -24.69 10.59 -4.87
CA LYS A 80 -25.48 9.37 -5.12
C LYS A 80 -24.60 8.12 -5.29
N LEU A 81 -23.44 8.24 -5.93
CA LEU A 81 -22.50 7.14 -6.10
C LEU A 81 -21.82 6.75 -4.79
N GLU A 82 -21.46 7.72 -3.95
CA GLU A 82 -20.89 7.46 -2.63
C GLU A 82 -21.89 6.79 -1.69
N HIS A 83 -23.14 7.26 -1.66
CA HIS A 83 -24.19 6.61 -0.89
C HIS A 83 -24.31 5.12 -1.25
N ARG A 84 -24.45 4.80 -2.54
CA ARG A 84 -24.56 3.41 -3.03
C ARG A 84 -23.29 2.59 -2.78
N TYR A 85 -22.13 3.23 -2.78
CA TYR A 85 -20.88 2.59 -2.41
C TYR A 85 -20.88 2.18 -0.94
N MET A 86 -21.30 3.08 -0.03
CA MET A 86 -21.39 2.78 1.40
C MET A 86 -22.40 1.68 1.72
N GLU A 87 -23.57 1.67 1.05
CA GLU A 87 -24.54 0.57 1.17
C GLU A 87 -23.93 -0.77 0.77
N SER A 88 -23.22 -0.81 -0.37
CA SER A 88 -22.57 -2.04 -0.85
C SER A 88 -21.45 -2.51 0.07
N ARG A 89 -20.75 -1.56 0.71
CA ARG A 89 -19.70 -1.83 1.68
C ARG A 89 -20.26 -2.55 2.91
N GLN A 90 -21.41 -2.11 3.43
CA GLN A 90 -22.09 -2.77 4.55
C GLN A 90 -22.48 -4.22 4.21
N LEU A 91 -22.96 -4.47 2.99
CA LEU A 91 -23.31 -5.83 2.53
C LEU A 91 -22.11 -6.80 2.51
N ILE A 92 -20.89 -6.30 2.23
CA ILE A 92 -19.68 -7.14 2.18
C ILE A 92 -19.11 -7.40 3.58
N SER A 93 -19.31 -6.49 4.54
CA SER A 93 -18.75 -6.57 5.89
C SER A 93 -19.33 -7.70 6.76
N ASN A 94 -20.47 -8.27 6.38
CA ASN A 94 -21.19 -9.28 7.18
C ASN A 94 -20.66 -10.71 7.00
N HIS A 95 -19.57 -10.92 6.26
CA HIS A 95 -19.05 -12.25 5.97
C HIS A 95 -17.93 -12.65 6.94
N GLU A 96 -18.06 -13.81 7.59
CA GLU A 96 -17.01 -14.38 8.44
C GLU A 96 -15.69 -14.55 7.68
N GLU A 97 -14.59 -14.17 8.34
CA GLU A 97 -13.27 -14.05 7.73
C GLU A 97 -12.39 -15.27 8.06
N LYS A 98 -11.87 -15.98 7.05
CA LYS A 98 -10.80 -16.95 7.30
C LYS A 98 -9.45 -16.27 7.24
N LYS A 99 -8.70 -16.36 8.35
CA LYS A 99 -7.35 -15.81 8.48
C LYS A 99 -6.42 -16.42 7.40
N PHE A 100 -5.70 -15.55 6.69
CA PHE A 100 -4.70 -15.90 5.65
C PHE A 100 -5.19 -16.62 4.37
N SER A 101 -6.49 -16.62 4.07
CA SER A 101 -7.00 -17.21 2.83
C SER A 101 -6.72 -16.32 1.62
N SER A 102 -5.69 -16.65 0.82
CA SER A 102 -5.37 -15.93 -0.42
C SER A 102 -6.54 -15.93 -1.42
N LYS A 103 -7.31 -17.03 -1.49
CA LYS A 103 -8.51 -17.13 -2.36
C LYS A 103 -9.59 -16.14 -1.95
N GLU A 104 -9.86 -16.01 -0.65
CA GLU A 104 -10.84 -15.05 -0.12
C GLU A 104 -10.36 -13.62 -0.32
N LEU A 105 -9.09 -13.31 -0.04
CA LEU A 105 -8.51 -11.99 -0.31
C LEU A 105 -8.58 -11.64 -1.81
N LYS A 106 -8.36 -12.60 -2.71
CA LYS A 106 -8.50 -12.39 -4.16
C LYS A 106 -9.94 -12.02 -4.52
N LEU A 107 -10.93 -12.73 -3.96
CA LEU A 107 -12.34 -12.41 -4.15
C LEU A 107 -12.69 -11.03 -3.57
N TYR A 108 -12.14 -10.71 -2.40
CA TYR A 108 -12.34 -9.44 -1.72
C TYR A 108 -11.87 -8.24 -2.55
N VAL A 109 -10.61 -8.28 -3.01
CA VAL A 109 -10.02 -7.26 -3.87
C VAL A 109 -10.84 -7.10 -5.15
N LYS A 110 -11.29 -8.21 -5.76
CA LYS A 110 -12.16 -8.15 -6.94
C LYS A 110 -13.49 -7.45 -6.67
N LYS A 111 -14.17 -7.78 -5.56
CA LYS A 111 -15.45 -7.13 -5.20
C LYS A 111 -15.27 -5.62 -5.07
N TYR A 112 -14.25 -5.19 -4.32
CA TYR A 112 -13.96 -3.76 -4.14
C TYR A 112 -13.52 -3.07 -5.44
N TRP A 113 -12.72 -3.74 -6.28
CA TRP A 113 -12.36 -3.22 -7.60
C TRP A 113 -13.58 -2.98 -8.47
N MET A 114 -14.49 -3.96 -8.55
CA MET A 114 -15.73 -3.80 -9.31
C MET A 114 -16.58 -2.67 -8.74
N MET A 115 -16.70 -2.56 -7.41
CA MET A 115 -17.43 -1.46 -6.78
C MET A 115 -16.81 -0.09 -7.05
N ALA A 116 -15.49 0.03 -7.05
CA ALA A 116 -14.79 1.29 -7.31
C ALA A 116 -14.92 1.71 -8.78
N GLU A 117 -14.70 0.79 -9.72
CA GLU A 117 -14.73 1.13 -11.15
C GLU A 117 -16.14 1.45 -11.64
N THR A 118 -17.14 0.65 -11.24
CA THR A 118 -18.54 0.87 -11.66
C THR A 118 -19.18 2.11 -11.03
N ARG A 119 -18.51 2.73 -10.05
CA ARG A 119 -19.01 3.89 -9.31
C ARG A 119 -18.05 5.06 -9.28
N ASN A 120 -17.08 5.08 -10.21
CA ASN A 120 -16.21 6.24 -10.41
C ASN A 120 -17.00 7.34 -11.17
N PRO A 121 -17.15 8.56 -10.61
CA PRO A 121 -17.83 9.67 -11.26
C PRO A 121 -17.31 9.94 -12.67
N GLN A 122 -15.99 9.90 -12.89
CA GLN A 122 -15.42 10.15 -14.22
C GLN A 122 -15.89 9.12 -15.25
N PHE A 123 -15.98 7.85 -14.85
CA PHE A 123 -16.48 6.77 -15.69
C PHE A 123 -18.00 6.94 -15.96
N VAL A 124 -18.78 7.30 -14.93
CA VAL A 124 -20.23 7.51 -15.05
C VAL A 124 -20.56 8.75 -15.89
N ILE A 125 -19.77 9.82 -15.76
CA ILE A 125 -19.92 11.07 -16.53
C ILE A 125 -19.54 10.83 -18.00
N ALA A 126 -18.42 10.15 -18.26
CA ALA A 126 -18.00 9.80 -19.62
C ALA A 126 -19.02 8.92 -20.34
N CYS A 127 -19.80 8.12 -19.59
CA CYS A 127 -20.89 7.31 -20.11
C CYS A 127 -22.28 7.96 -19.93
N SER A 128 -22.37 9.22 -19.51
CA SER A 128 -23.64 9.93 -19.28
C SER A 128 -24.13 10.65 -20.53
N SER A 129 -25.45 10.83 -20.61
CA SER A 129 -26.11 11.65 -21.63
C SER A 129 -25.63 13.12 -21.63
N VAL A 130 -25.14 13.62 -20.49
CA VAL A 130 -24.58 14.97 -20.34
C VAL A 130 -23.29 15.14 -21.13
N SER A 131 -22.38 14.15 -21.08
CA SER A 131 -21.12 14.18 -21.86
C SER A 131 -21.39 14.11 -23.36
N SER A 132 -22.37 13.31 -23.78
CA SER A 132 -22.79 13.23 -25.18
C SER A 132 -23.38 14.56 -25.67
N ALA A 133 -24.24 15.20 -24.87
CA ALA A 133 -24.80 16.52 -25.19
C ALA A 133 -23.72 17.60 -25.31
N LEU A 134 -22.71 17.58 -24.45
CA LEU A 134 -21.55 18.48 -24.54
C LEU A 134 -20.69 18.24 -25.77
N GLY A 135 -20.43 16.98 -26.12
CA GLY A 135 -19.71 16.66 -27.35
C GLY A 135 -20.41 17.27 -28.57
N VAL A 136 -21.73 17.15 -28.62
CA VAL A 136 -22.57 17.77 -29.64
C VAL A 136 -22.50 19.30 -29.58
N THR A 137 -22.58 19.91 -28.40
CA THR A 137 -22.53 21.37 -28.22
C THR A 137 -21.17 21.96 -28.60
N CYS A 138 -20.07 21.30 -28.23
CA CYS A 138 -18.71 21.67 -28.63
C CYS A 138 -18.49 21.49 -30.13
N LEU A 139 -19.04 20.44 -30.74
CA LEU A 139 -19.00 20.26 -32.19
C LEU A 139 -19.73 21.41 -32.91
N PHE A 140 -20.90 21.80 -32.41
CA PHE A 140 -21.63 22.96 -32.93
C PHE A 140 -20.83 24.26 -32.84
N LEU A 141 -20.18 24.51 -31.70
CA LEU A 141 -19.32 25.68 -31.51
C LEU A 141 -18.06 25.64 -32.37
N ALA A 142 -17.46 24.46 -32.57
CA ALA A 142 -16.31 24.27 -33.45
C ALA A 142 -16.67 24.48 -34.92
N ILE A 143 -17.88 24.08 -35.34
CA ILE A 143 -18.40 24.38 -36.69
C ILE A 143 -18.65 25.89 -36.83
N PHE A 144 -19.19 26.53 -35.79
CA PHE A 144 -19.41 27.98 -35.78
C PHE A 144 -18.10 28.78 -35.87
N SER A 145 -17.02 28.32 -35.21
CA SER A 145 -15.70 28.95 -35.27
C SER A 145 -14.87 28.57 -36.51
N ALA A 146 -15.03 27.36 -37.04
CA ALA A 146 -14.41 26.94 -38.30
C ALA A 146 -14.96 27.73 -39.50
N ASN A 147 -16.21 28.20 -39.43
CA ASN A 147 -16.79 29.11 -40.43
C ASN A 147 -16.14 30.52 -40.44
N THR A 148 -15.14 30.78 -39.59
CA THR A 148 -14.34 32.02 -39.59
C THR A 148 -12.87 31.84 -39.99
N SER A 149 -12.43 30.66 -40.44
CA SER A 149 -11.08 30.49 -40.99
C SER A 149 -11.03 29.50 -42.13
N ASN A 150 -10.50 29.97 -43.26
CA ASN A 150 -10.39 29.26 -44.52
C ASN A 150 -9.56 27.96 -44.46
N SER A 151 -10.02 27.03 -45.30
CA SER A 151 -9.35 25.92 -45.97
C SER A 151 -9.07 24.59 -45.23
N ASN A 152 -9.85 23.60 -45.68
CA ASN A 152 -9.45 22.27 -46.12
C ASN A 152 -9.04 21.22 -45.06
N VAL A 153 -10.01 20.74 -44.27
CA VAL A 153 -9.95 19.41 -43.63
C VAL A 153 -11.35 18.81 -43.63
N ASN A 154 -11.76 18.20 -44.75
CA ASN A 154 -13.10 17.60 -44.86
C ASN A 154 -13.09 16.16 -45.43
N SER A 155 -12.01 15.40 -45.26
CA SER A 155 -11.96 14.01 -45.71
C SER A 155 -11.55 12.97 -44.67
N GLU A 156 -11.44 13.33 -43.38
CA GLU A 156 -11.09 12.35 -42.31
C GLU A 156 -12.22 12.10 -41.30
N ILE A 157 -13.33 12.85 -41.34
CA ILE A 157 -14.43 12.71 -40.37
C ILE A 157 -15.41 11.59 -40.75
N GLU A 158 -15.48 11.24 -42.04
CA GLU A 158 -16.45 10.26 -42.57
C GLU A 158 -15.99 8.79 -42.44
N GLU A 159 -14.71 8.56 -42.08
CA GLU A 159 -14.18 7.22 -41.82
C GLU A 159 -14.43 6.75 -40.38
N TYR A 160 -14.51 7.67 -39.42
CA TYR A 160 -14.68 7.34 -37.99
C TYR A 160 -16.13 7.37 -37.51
N ALA A 161 -17.05 8.02 -38.23
CA ALA A 161 -18.49 8.07 -37.88
C ALA A 161 -19.17 6.68 -37.88
N ARG A 162 -18.60 5.70 -38.59
CA ARG A 162 -19.12 4.32 -38.64
C ARG A 162 -18.80 3.47 -37.40
N TYR A 163 -17.95 3.98 -36.49
CA TYR A 163 -17.50 3.25 -35.29
C TYR A 163 -18.08 3.80 -33.97
N VAL A 164 -18.92 4.84 -34.01
CA VAL A 164 -19.49 5.45 -32.81
C VAL A 164 -20.73 4.67 -32.37
N VAL A 165 -20.56 3.87 -31.32
CA VAL A 165 -21.63 3.09 -30.68
C VAL A 165 -22.58 4.04 -29.96
N GLN A 166 -23.84 4.09 -30.41
CA GLN A 166 -24.95 4.70 -29.68
C GLN A 166 -25.18 3.95 -28.36
N ILE A 167 -25.29 4.71 -27.28
CA ILE A 167 -25.79 4.21 -25.99
C ILE A 167 -26.96 5.12 -25.61
N GLU A 168 -28.17 4.59 -25.73
CA GLU A 168 -29.38 5.20 -25.20
C GLU A 168 -29.97 4.34 -24.08
N GLU A 169 -30.55 5.09 -23.13
CA GLU A 169 -31.49 4.80 -22.04
C GLU A 169 -31.32 3.53 -21.19
N ASP A 170 -31.16 3.78 -19.89
CA ASP A 170 -30.78 2.87 -18.82
C ASP A 170 -29.38 2.27 -18.98
N ALA A 171 -28.37 3.02 -18.50
CA ALA A 171 -26.95 2.66 -18.49
C ALA A 171 -26.66 1.37 -17.69
N LYS A 172 -27.11 0.24 -18.22
CA LYS A 172 -26.73 -1.11 -17.86
C LYS A 172 -25.32 -1.27 -18.40
N LEU A 173 -24.34 -0.92 -17.57
CA LEU A 173 -22.91 -1.06 -17.82
C LEU A 173 -22.65 -2.26 -18.73
N SER A 174 -22.13 -2.03 -19.94
CA SER A 174 -22.06 -3.09 -20.94
C SER A 174 -21.28 -4.30 -20.37
N LYS A 175 -21.78 -5.52 -20.61
CA LYS A 175 -21.11 -6.76 -20.17
C LYS A 175 -19.63 -6.80 -20.62
N ARG A 176 -19.32 -6.13 -21.74
CA ARG A 176 -17.98 -5.96 -22.28
C ARG A 176 -17.07 -5.12 -21.37
N ILE A 177 -17.55 -3.98 -20.88
CA ILE A 177 -16.77 -3.13 -19.95
C ILE A 177 -16.51 -3.87 -18.64
N LEU A 178 -17.53 -4.50 -18.05
CA LEU A 178 -17.38 -5.30 -16.83
C LEU A 178 -16.32 -6.40 -17.00
N ARG A 179 -16.34 -7.09 -18.14
CA ARG A 179 -15.36 -8.13 -18.47
C ARG A 179 -13.95 -7.55 -18.59
N ASN A 180 -13.77 -6.43 -19.27
CA ASN A 180 -12.45 -5.79 -19.44
C ASN A 180 -11.87 -5.29 -18.11
N THR A 181 -12.69 -4.66 -17.27
CA THR A 181 -12.33 -4.23 -15.92
C THR A 181 -11.90 -5.42 -15.05
N LEU A 182 -12.64 -6.53 -15.10
CA LEU A 182 -12.32 -7.74 -14.35
C LEU A 182 -11.04 -8.42 -14.87
N LEU A 183 -10.80 -8.40 -16.18
CA LEU A 183 -9.56 -8.92 -16.78
C LEU A 183 -8.35 -8.14 -16.27
N THR A 184 -8.44 -6.81 -16.21
CA THR A 184 -7.35 -5.94 -15.74
C THR A 184 -6.92 -6.30 -14.31
N ILE A 185 -7.88 -6.44 -13.38
CA ILE A 185 -7.54 -6.81 -12.00
C ILE A 185 -7.06 -8.25 -11.87
N ASN A 186 -7.55 -9.18 -12.70
CA ASN A 186 -7.04 -10.55 -12.73
C ASN A 186 -5.57 -10.59 -13.14
N GLN A 187 -5.18 -9.83 -14.17
CA GLN A 187 -3.79 -9.73 -14.60
C GLN A 187 -2.89 -9.22 -13.47
N LEU A 188 -3.32 -8.17 -12.74
CA LEU A 188 -2.57 -7.67 -11.58
C LEU A 188 -2.47 -8.71 -10.45
N LEU A 189 -3.55 -9.42 -10.17
CA LEU A 189 -3.60 -10.43 -9.13
C LEU A 189 -2.79 -11.68 -9.49
N ASP A 190 -2.64 -12.01 -10.77
CA ASP A 190 -1.96 -13.20 -11.26
C ASP A 190 -0.53 -12.95 -11.78
N ALA A 191 -0.06 -11.70 -11.72
CA ALA A 191 1.33 -11.35 -11.97
C ALA A 191 2.28 -12.22 -11.12
N GLN A 192 3.29 -12.84 -11.76
CA GLN A 192 4.35 -13.63 -11.11
C GLN A 192 5.44 -12.71 -10.55
N ASN A 193 5.08 -11.88 -9.57
CA ASN A 193 6.00 -10.96 -8.90
C ASN A 193 6.32 -11.42 -7.48
N GLU A 194 6.45 -12.73 -7.25
CA GLU A 194 6.74 -13.26 -5.93
C GLU A 194 8.18 -12.90 -5.50
N PRO A 195 8.41 -12.52 -4.24
CA PRO A 195 9.72 -12.12 -3.74
C PRO A 195 10.56 -13.37 -3.39
N CYS A 196 11.30 -13.89 -4.39
CA CYS A 196 12.01 -15.17 -4.27
C CYS A 196 13.05 -15.18 -3.16
N ASN A 197 13.87 -14.14 -3.04
CA ASN A 197 14.94 -14.07 -2.03
C ASN A 197 14.34 -13.99 -0.62
N LEU A 198 13.28 -13.18 -0.47
CA LEU A 198 12.53 -13.12 0.78
C LEU A 198 11.95 -14.49 1.15
N LEU A 199 11.37 -15.23 0.20
CA LEU A 199 10.82 -16.55 0.49
C LEU A 199 11.88 -17.54 0.97
N MET A 200 13.07 -17.54 0.38
CA MET A 200 14.21 -18.35 0.85
C MET A 200 14.61 -17.99 2.29
N LEU A 201 14.57 -16.70 2.66
CA LEU A 201 14.83 -16.26 4.02
C LEU A 201 13.71 -16.71 4.98
N LEU A 202 12.44 -16.53 4.61
CA LEU A 202 11.29 -16.87 5.46
C LEU A 202 11.17 -18.39 5.71
N GLU A 203 11.64 -19.23 4.79
CA GLU A 203 11.69 -20.69 4.96
C GLU A 203 12.64 -21.15 6.08
N LYS A 204 13.56 -20.29 6.55
CA LYS A 204 14.41 -20.57 7.72
C LYS A 204 13.65 -20.51 9.05
N SER A 205 12.56 -19.75 9.10
CA SER A 205 11.74 -19.62 10.31
C SER A 205 10.95 -20.89 10.57
N LYS A 206 10.97 -21.33 11.83
CA LYS A 206 10.11 -22.40 12.35
C LYS A 206 8.98 -21.88 13.25
N GLY A 207 8.90 -20.57 13.48
CA GLY A 207 7.97 -19.98 14.43
C GLY A 207 8.18 -18.48 14.62
N PHE A 208 7.88 -17.96 15.80
CA PHE A 208 7.99 -16.54 16.11
C PHE A 208 8.97 -16.27 17.26
N LYS A 209 9.86 -17.23 17.55
CA LYS A 209 10.74 -17.20 18.71
C LYS A 209 11.73 -16.04 18.65
N GLY A 210 12.25 -15.77 17.45
CA GLY A 210 13.16 -14.67 17.17
C GLY A 210 12.61 -13.30 17.56
N VAL A 211 11.28 -13.13 17.54
CA VAL A 211 10.64 -11.87 17.94
C VAL A 211 10.92 -11.53 19.41
N VAL A 212 11.05 -12.52 20.29
CA VAL A 212 11.37 -12.32 21.72
C VAL A 212 12.88 -12.37 21.99
N GLU A 213 13.67 -12.90 21.05
CA GLU A 213 15.12 -13.04 21.21
C GLU A 213 15.92 -11.79 20.84
N PHE A 214 15.42 -10.96 19.92
CA PHE A 214 16.21 -9.84 19.41
C PHE A 214 16.41 -8.69 20.41
N ASP A 215 15.46 -8.47 21.33
CA ASP A 215 15.46 -7.37 22.30
C ASP A 215 14.63 -7.77 23.53
N ASN A 216 15.22 -7.66 24.72
CA ASN A 216 14.59 -8.03 25.98
C ASN A 216 14.75 -6.92 27.02
N ASP A 217 13.64 -6.23 27.31
CA ASP A 217 13.56 -5.11 28.25
C ASP A 217 13.97 -5.51 29.68
N ASN A 218 13.85 -6.78 30.06
CA ASN A 218 14.26 -7.28 31.38
C ASN A 218 15.78 -7.48 31.50
N MET A 219 16.48 -7.66 30.37
CA MET A 219 17.92 -7.94 30.36
C MET A 219 18.77 -6.70 30.08
N VAL A 220 18.23 -5.75 29.30
CA VAL A 220 18.97 -4.55 28.89
C VAL A 220 18.10 -3.33 29.15
N SER A 221 18.44 -2.57 30.19
CA SER A 221 17.77 -1.30 30.47
C SER A 221 18.13 -0.25 29.41
N PRO A 222 17.16 0.57 28.96
CA PRO A 222 17.45 1.74 28.16
C PRO A 222 18.46 2.65 28.86
N LEU A 223 19.43 3.18 28.11
CA LEU A 223 20.40 4.14 28.65
C LEU A 223 19.74 5.46 29.08
N TYR A 224 18.57 5.79 28.51
CA TYR A 224 17.84 7.03 28.77
C TYR A 224 16.32 6.78 28.89
N PRO A 225 15.59 7.58 29.68
CA PRO A 225 14.16 7.36 29.96
C PRO A 225 13.23 7.58 28.75
N ASP A 226 13.64 8.39 27.77
CA ASP A 226 12.91 8.59 26.53
C ASP A 226 13.04 7.32 25.67
N GLN A 227 12.10 6.40 25.88
CA GLN A 227 12.11 5.08 25.25
C GLN A 227 11.91 5.23 23.73
N THR A 228 12.95 4.87 22.96
CA THR A 228 12.79 4.71 21.51
C THR A 228 11.91 3.49 21.26
N LEU A 229 10.77 3.69 20.59
CA LEU A 229 9.85 2.63 20.22
C LEU A 229 10.48 1.77 19.11
N ASN A 230 10.18 0.47 19.08
CA ASN A 230 10.62 -0.37 17.97
C ASN A 230 9.54 -0.36 16.87
N CYS A 231 9.95 -0.12 15.62
CA CYS A 231 9.14 -0.43 14.45
C CYS A 231 9.74 -1.61 13.68
N TRP A 232 8.94 -2.28 12.86
CA TRP A 232 9.34 -3.47 12.11
C TRP A 232 10.57 -3.22 11.24
N SER A 233 10.54 -2.12 10.47
CA SER A 233 11.65 -1.71 9.62
C SER A 233 12.93 -1.46 10.42
N LEU A 234 12.84 -0.77 11.56
CA LEU A 234 14.01 -0.45 12.38
C LEU A 234 14.68 -1.71 12.92
N VAL A 235 13.90 -2.65 13.46
CA VAL A 235 14.41 -3.92 13.99
C VAL A 235 15.08 -4.75 12.90
N VAL A 236 14.39 -4.95 11.77
CA VAL A 236 14.91 -5.74 10.64
C VAL A 236 16.20 -5.14 10.10
N VAL A 237 16.25 -3.81 9.92
CA VAL A 237 17.43 -3.12 9.40
C VAL A 237 18.60 -3.20 10.38
N THR A 238 18.37 -3.00 11.68
CA THR A 238 19.43 -3.12 12.70
C THR A 238 20.01 -4.53 12.76
N LEU A 239 19.17 -5.57 12.76
CA LEU A 239 19.63 -6.97 12.71
C LEU A 239 20.42 -7.27 11.44
N THR A 240 19.98 -6.74 10.30
CA THR A 240 20.68 -6.91 9.02
C THR A 240 22.05 -6.22 9.03
N ILE A 241 22.15 -5.03 9.61
CA ILE A 241 23.43 -4.33 9.81
C ILE A 241 24.39 -5.18 10.65
N ILE A 242 23.89 -5.78 11.73
CA ILE A 242 24.69 -6.66 12.58
C ILE A 242 25.16 -7.88 11.77
N ALA A 243 24.28 -8.52 10.99
CA ALA A 243 24.62 -9.67 10.15
C ALA A 243 25.71 -9.32 9.11
N ILE A 244 25.62 -8.16 8.46
CA ILE A 244 26.62 -7.68 7.48
C ILE A 244 27.96 -7.37 8.13
N ALA A 245 27.96 -6.93 9.39
CA ALA A 245 29.19 -6.62 10.11
C ALA A 245 29.95 -7.88 10.59
N LEU A 246 29.31 -9.06 10.58
CA LEU A 246 29.96 -10.31 11.02
C LEU A 246 31.15 -10.67 10.11
N PRO A 247 32.24 -11.22 10.69
CA PRO A 247 33.40 -11.60 9.90
C PRO A 247 33.18 -12.96 9.24
N ASN A 248 34.00 -13.30 8.24
CA ASN A 248 34.05 -14.63 7.63
C ASN A 248 32.74 -15.14 6.99
N ILE A 249 31.79 -14.25 6.68
CA ILE A 249 30.57 -14.60 5.94
C ILE A 249 30.82 -14.45 4.44
N ALA A 250 30.44 -15.46 3.66
CA ALA A 250 30.54 -15.41 2.21
C ALA A 250 29.73 -14.23 1.63
N ASN A 251 30.33 -13.49 0.68
CA ASN A 251 29.66 -12.33 0.06
C ASN A 251 28.35 -12.69 -0.64
N ASP A 252 28.23 -13.92 -1.15
CA ASP A 252 26.99 -14.40 -1.79
C ASP A 252 25.85 -14.52 -0.77
N HIS A 253 26.15 -14.97 0.47
CA HIS A 253 25.17 -15.01 1.56
C HIS A 253 24.70 -13.60 1.95
N LEU A 254 25.65 -12.65 2.07
CA LEU A 254 25.33 -11.26 2.38
C LEU A 254 24.45 -10.65 1.29
N THR A 255 24.80 -10.85 0.02
CA THR A 255 24.03 -10.33 -1.12
C THR A 255 22.62 -10.91 -1.15
N GLY A 256 22.48 -12.22 -0.96
CA GLY A 256 21.17 -12.87 -0.86
C GLY A 256 20.32 -12.35 0.30
N LEU A 257 20.93 -12.08 1.47
CA LEU A 257 20.22 -11.45 2.60
C LEU A 257 19.75 -10.04 2.23
N LEU A 258 20.61 -9.22 1.62
CA LEU A 258 20.26 -7.86 1.23
C LEU A 258 19.12 -7.80 0.21
N ASP A 259 19.11 -8.70 -0.78
CA ASP A 259 18.01 -8.82 -1.73
C ASP A 259 16.71 -9.24 -1.02
N ALA A 260 16.79 -10.22 -0.12
CA ALA A 260 15.65 -10.68 0.68
C ALA A 260 15.07 -9.56 1.56
N ILE A 261 15.92 -8.77 2.23
CA ILE A 261 15.48 -7.65 3.07
C ILE A 261 14.94 -6.50 2.23
N THR A 262 15.51 -6.23 1.05
CA THR A 262 14.97 -5.23 0.12
C THR A 262 13.55 -5.58 -0.30
N GLU A 263 13.31 -6.83 -0.69
CA GLU A 263 11.97 -7.35 -1.00
C GLU A 263 11.03 -7.29 0.21
N GLY A 264 11.52 -7.69 1.39
CA GLY A 264 10.76 -7.67 2.65
C GLY A 264 10.33 -6.25 3.05
N LEU A 265 11.24 -5.28 3.00
CA LEU A 265 10.98 -3.89 3.39
C LEU A 265 9.98 -3.19 2.46
N GLN A 266 9.86 -3.60 1.19
CA GLN A 266 8.78 -3.11 0.31
C GLN A 266 7.41 -3.49 0.86
N ILE A 267 7.26 -4.69 1.41
CA ILE A 267 6.02 -5.20 2.00
C ILE A 267 5.79 -4.55 3.37
N VAL A 268 6.82 -4.53 4.24
CA VAL A 268 6.77 -3.91 5.58
C VAL A 268 6.34 -2.45 5.47
N ARG A 269 6.85 -1.71 4.48
CA ARG A 269 6.46 -0.32 4.24
C ARG A 269 4.95 -0.15 4.09
N HIS A 270 4.29 -1.01 3.32
CA HIS A 270 2.84 -0.95 3.16
C HIS A 270 2.08 -1.25 4.45
N ILE A 271 2.65 -2.07 5.32
CA ILE A 271 2.07 -2.42 6.62
C ILE A 271 2.20 -1.25 7.59
N GLU A 272 3.42 -0.72 7.76
CA GLU A 272 3.70 0.42 8.63
C GLU A 272 2.92 1.67 8.20
N ASP A 273 2.90 1.99 6.89
CA ASP A 273 2.14 3.15 6.38
C ASP A 273 0.62 3.01 6.61
N CYS A 274 0.09 1.80 6.76
CA CYS A 274 -1.34 1.56 6.98
C CYS A 274 -1.74 1.44 8.46
N LEU A 275 -0.86 0.95 9.33
CA LEU A 275 -1.20 0.62 10.72
C LEU A 275 -0.70 1.66 11.73
N ASN A 276 0.27 2.51 11.37
CA ASN A 276 0.75 3.60 12.23
C ASN A 276 -0.20 4.82 12.17
N THR A 277 -1.45 4.62 12.62
CA THR A 277 -2.52 5.63 12.52
C THR A 277 -2.38 6.77 13.54
N ASP A 278 -1.74 6.49 14.68
CA ASP A 278 -1.43 7.45 15.75
C ASP A 278 -0.24 8.37 15.41
N GLY A 279 0.59 7.97 14.43
CA GLY A 279 1.78 8.71 14.02
C GLY A 279 2.96 8.55 14.97
N GLU A 280 2.89 7.68 15.97
CA GLU A 280 3.91 7.57 17.02
C GLU A 280 5.25 7.07 16.47
N LEU A 281 5.24 6.13 15.52
CA LEU A 281 6.46 5.51 14.97
C LEU A 281 7.04 6.25 13.75
N VAL A 282 6.54 7.46 13.42
CA VAL A 282 6.93 8.16 12.18
C VAL A 282 8.43 8.44 12.14
N ASN A 283 9.05 8.78 13.26
CA ASN A 283 10.48 9.10 13.32
C ASN A 283 11.34 7.86 13.14
N GLU A 284 10.94 6.75 13.77
CA GLU A 284 11.58 5.45 13.73
C GLU A 284 11.54 4.88 12.31
N ILE A 285 10.37 4.89 11.69
CA ILE A 285 10.15 4.44 10.30
C ILE A 285 11.00 5.27 9.32
N LYS A 286 11.00 6.61 9.46
CA LYS A 286 11.82 7.49 8.61
C LYS A 286 13.32 7.24 8.82
N SER A 287 13.74 6.99 10.05
CA SER A 287 15.13 6.68 10.40
C SER A 287 15.59 5.36 9.79
N ALA A 288 14.76 4.31 9.91
CA ALA A 288 15.01 3.00 9.31
C ALA A 288 15.11 3.09 7.77
N ARG A 289 14.19 3.81 7.11
CA ARG A 289 14.24 4.03 5.65
C ARG A 289 15.50 4.78 5.22
N ARG A 290 15.94 5.77 6.00
CA ARG A 290 17.15 6.54 5.69
C ARG A 290 18.40 5.67 5.79
N VAL A 291 18.55 4.93 6.87
CA VAL A 291 19.74 4.09 7.06
C VAL A 291 19.73 2.87 6.13
N TRP A 292 18.56 2.34 5.77
CA TRP A 292 18.51 1.24 4.79
C TRP A 292 19.13 1.64 3.45
N LYS A 293 18.82 2.84 2.94
CA LYS A 293 19.45 3.35 1.71
C LYS A 293 20.97 3.46 1.83
N GLU A 294 21.46 3.80 3.02
CA GLU A 294 22.90 3.88 3.31
C GLU A 294 23.55 2.49 3.30
N VAL A 295 22.91 1.50 3.93
CA VAL A 295 23.38 0.10 4.00
C VAL A 295 23.34 -0.58 2.64
N GLU A 296 22.26 -0.34 1.88
CA GLU A 296 22.05 -0.90 0.54
C GLU A 296 23.12 -0.39 -0.44
N ALA A 297 23.39 0.92 -0.44
CA ALA A 297 24.31 1.55 -1.38
C ALA A 297 25.79 1.41 -0.99
N TYR A 298 26.11 1.54 0.30
CA TYR A 298 27.49 1.71 0.75
C TYR A 298 27.94 0.70 1.79
N ARG A 299 27.05 -0.17 2.29
CA ARG A 299 27.34 -1.08 3.43
C ARG A 299 27.84 -0.30 4.65
N THR A 300 27.33 0.92 4.86
CA THR A 300 27.68 1.74 6.02
C THR A 300 26.52 1.91 6.98
N TRP A 301 26.83 2.14 8.25
CA TRP A 301 25.88 2.53 9.29
C TRP A 301 26.39 3.79 9.98
N LEU A 302 25.66 4.90 9.84
CA LEU A 302 26.08 6.20 10.41
C LEU A 302 27.50 6.60 9.96
N HIS A 303 27.81 6.36 8.69
CA HIS A 303 29.12 6.56 8.04
C HIS A 303 30.23 5.61 8.51
N ILE A 304 29.91 4.57 9.26
CA ILE A 304 30.85 3.51 9.63
C ILE A 304 30.78 2.41 8.57
N ASP A 305 31.90 2.14 7.89
CA ASP A 305 32.05 0.99 6.98
C ASP A 305 31.99 -0.32 7.78
N LEU A 306 30.92 -1.09 7.55
CA LEU A 306 30.63 -2.31 8.32
C LEU A 306 31.66 -3.41 8.06
N GLN A 307 32.30 -3.43 6.89
CA GLN A 307 33.27 -4.46 6.52
C GLN A 307 34.73 -4.07 6.86
N LYS A 308 34.99 -2.79 7.15
CA LYS A 308 36.33 -2.28 7.49
C LYS A 308 36.48 -1.83 8.95
N MET A 309 35.66 -2.38 9.84
CA MET A 309 35.69 -2.02 11.26
C MET A 309 37.04 -2.32 11.94
N PRO A 310 37.50 -1.47 12.88
CA PRO A 310 38.84 -1.53 13.48
C PRO A 310 39.04 -2.63 14.55
N CYS A 311 38.16 -3.63 14.65
CA CYS A 311 38.19 -4.62 15.73
C CYS A 311 39.43 -5.54 15.66
N ARG A 312 40.30 -5.48 16.67
CA ARG A 312 41.45 -6.39 16.85
C ARG A 312 40.95 -7.81 17.12
N GLY A 313 41.33 -8.77 16.26
CA GLY A 313 40.89 -10.17 16.35
C GLY A 313 39.43 -10.31 15.96
N LYS A 314 39.17 -10.40 14.64
CA LYS A 314 37.85 -10.42 13.97
C LYS A 314 36.95 -11.58 14.43
N THR A 315 36.51 -11.55 15.68
CA THR A 315 35.49 -12.48 16.20
C THR A 315 34.14 -11.79 16.15
N SER A 316 33.10 -12.53 15.78
CA SER A 316 31.71 -12.06 15.86
C SER A 316 31.34 -11.44 17.21
N LYS A 317 31.84 -12.01 18.32
CA LYS A 317 31.71 -11.45 19.68
C LYS A 317 32.28 -10.05 19.81
N GLY A 318 33.47 -9.85 19.27
CA GLY A 318 34.17 -8.56 19.29
C GLY A 318 33.38 -7.49 18.54
N ILE A 319 32.81 -7.85 17.39
CA ILE A 319 31.99 -6.96 16.56
C ILE A 319 30.69 -6.57 17.26
N LEU A 320 29.94 -7.52 17.82
CA LEU A 320 28.72 -7.23 18.59
C LEU A 320 29.00 -6.29 19.77
N LYS A 321 30.08 -6.55 20.52
CA LYS A 321 30.50 -5.69 21.63
C LYS A 321 30.88 -4.28 21.14
N TRP A 322 31.59 -4.20 20.02
CA TRP A 322 32.01 -2.92 19.44
C TRP A 322 30.81 -2.09 18.97
N LEU A 323 29.88 -2.69 18.21
CA LEU A 323 28.65 -2.04 17.74
C LEU A 323 27.85 -1.46 18.91
N GLY A 324 27.63 -2.25 19.97
CA GLY A 324 26.94 -1.79 21.17
C GLY A 324 27.66 -0.63 21.86
N ASN A 325 28.99 -0.68 21.98
CA ASN A 325 29.77 0.38 22.63
C ASN A 325 29.83 1.67 21.78
N GLU A 326 29.95 1.56 20.46
CA GLU A 326 29.96 2.72 19.56
C GLU A 326 28.58 3.38 19.51
N ALA A 327 27.50 2.58 19.51
CA ALA A 327 26.14 3.08 19.67
C ALA A 327 25.95 3.86 20.99
N GLU A 328 26.41 3.31 22.11
CA GLU A 328 26.37 3.99 23.42
C GLU A 328 27.14 5.32 23.39
N LYS A 329 28.31 5.36 22.74
CA LYS A 329 29.11 6.58 22.56
C LYS A 329 28.38 7.62 21.72
N ILE A 330 27.69 7.23 20.66
CA ILE A 330 26.87 8.12 19.83
C ILE A 330 25.73 8.71 20.66
N MET A 331 25.04 7.89 21.46
CA MET A 331 23.96 8.35 22.35
C MET A 331 24.46 9.33 23.41
N LYS A 332 25.60 9.04 24.07
CA LYS A 332 26.22 9.96 25.04
C LYS A 332 26.63 11.30 24.41
N LYS A 333 27.15 11.28 23.18
CA LYS A 333 27.49 12.49 22.42
C LYS A 333 26.25 13.32 22.08
N PHE A 334 25.11 12.68 21.88
CA PHE A 334 23.83 13.35 21.67
C PHE A 334 23.38 14.06 22.96
N MET A 335 23.39 13.35 24.09
CA MET A 335 22.88 13.87 25.38
C MET A 335 23.78 14.90 26.06
N SER A 336 25.09 14.90 25.78
CA SER A 336 26.06 15.84 26.39
C SER A 336 26.01 17.26 25.79
N LYS A 337 25.27 17.51 24.70
CA LYS A 337 25.21 18.81 24.05
C LYS A 337 24.02 19.63 24.56
N ARG A 338 24.31 20.70 25.33
CA ARG A 338 23.31 21.64 25.92
C ARG A 338 22.41 22.39 24.92
N LYS A 339 22.69 22.34 23.61
CA LYS A 339 21.82 22.88 22.55
C LYS A 339 21.79 21.89 21.37
N PRO A 340 20.60 21.45 20.92
CA PRO A 340 20.49 20.74 19.66
C PRO A 340 20.81 21.73 18.54
N SER A 341 21.95 21.56 17.87
CA SER A 341 22.17 22.22 16.59
C SER A 341 21.09 21.75 15.61
N ILE A 342 20.68 22.59 14.67
CA ILE A 342 19.66 22.28 13.64
C ILE A 342 19.97 20.97 12.87
N ASP A 343 21.24 20.57 12.83
CA ASP A 343 21.74 19.33 12.20
C ASP A 343 21.64 18.06 13.09
N GLN A 344 21.07 18.16 14.31
CA GLN A 344 20.78 17.01 15.18
C GLN A 344 19.41 16.39 14.89
N SER A 345 19.26 15.79 13.73
CA SER A 345 19.38 14.34 13.76
C SER A 345 18.63 13.45 14.77
N PRO A 346 17.32 13.53 15.07
CA PRO A 346 16.67 12.51 15.92
C PRO A 346 16.94 11.08 15.41
N TYR A 347 17.14 10.93 14.09
CA TYR A 347 17.45 9.64 13.48
C TYR A 347 18.74 9.01 14.03
N LYS A 348 19.80 9.80 14.30
CA LYS A 348 21.09 9.22 14.77
C LYS A 348 20.92 8.60 16.16
N PHE A 349 20.15 9.26 17.02
CA PHE A 349 19.84 8.76 18.36
C PHE A 349 18.99 7.49 18.29
N ILE A 350 17.93 7.48 17.47
CA ILE A 350 17.05 6.31 17.28
C ILE A 350 17.84 5.09 16.80
N LEU A 351 18.66 5.26 15.76
CA LEU A 351 19.48 4.19 15.20
C LEU A 351 20.51 3.66 16.21
N ALA A 352 21.16 4.56 16.95
CA ALA A 352 22.09 4.17 18.00
C ALA A 352 21.39 3.45 19.16
N SER A 353 20.21 3.91 19.57
CA SER A 353 19.43 3.25 20.62
C SER A 353 19.05 1.83 20.23
N SER A 354 18.52 1.63 19.01
CA SER A 354 18.19 0.30 18.49
C SER A 354 19.43 -0.60 18.40
N MET A 355 20.54 -0.09 17.85
CA MET A 355 21.81 -0.83 17.75
C MET A 355 22.35 -1.24 19.11
N TYR A 356 22.32 -0.34 20.09
CA TYR A 356 22.76 -0.60 21.46
C TYR A 356 21.96 -1.73 22.08
N ARG A 357 20.62 -1.62 22.05
CA ARG A 357 19.72 -2.61 22.67
C ARG A 357 19.91 -3.98 22.06
N ILE A 358 19.78 -4.08 20.74
CA ILE A 358 19.84 -5.37 20.03
C ILE A 358 21.22 -6.01 20.19
N SER A 359 22.31 -5.26 20.01
CA SER A 359 23.67 -5.80 20.14
C SER A 359 23.94 -6.33 21.56
N LYS A 360 23.47 -5.63 22.60
CA LYS A 360 23.64 -6.07 24.00
C LYS A 360 22.78 -7.29 24.31
N THR A 361 21.52 -7.32 23.85
CA THR A 361 20.64 -8.48 24.05
C THR A 361 21.21 -9.73 23.38
N LEU A 362 21.62 -9.63 22.10
CA LEU A 362 22.25 -10.75 21.40
C LEU A 362 23.53 -11.22 22.09
N LEU A 363 24.38 -10.28 22.53
CA LEU A 363 25.62 -10.61 23.24
C LEU A 363 25.37 -11.36 24.56
N MET A 364 24.30 -11.00 25.29
CA MET A 364 23.91 -11.68 26.54
C MET A 364 23.32 -13.07 26.23
N HIS A 365 22.41 -13.15 25.28
CA HIS A 365 21.72 -14.38 24.93
C HIS A 365 22.67 -15.47 24.44
N PHE A 366 23.65 -15.12 23.60
CA PHE A 366 24.64 -16.09 23.11
C PHE A 366 25.78 -16.39 24.09
N LYS A 367 25.91 -15.62 25.17
CA LYS A 367 26.86 -15.91 26.26
C LYS A 367 26.31 -16.96 27.23
N GLU A 368 25.00 -17.05 27.39
CA GLU A 368 24.33 -18.06 28.23
C GLU A 368 24.35 -19.46 27.60
N GLN A 369 24.57 -19.57 26.29
CA GLN A 369 24.79 -20.84 25.61
C GLN A 369 26.20 -21.36 25.94
N LYS A 370 26.33 -22.65 26.31
CA LYS A 370 27.55 -23.28 26.85
C LYS A 370 28.83 -22.99 26.05
N ASN A 371 28.72 -22.80 24.73
CA ASN A 371 29.81 -22.42 23.83
C ASN A 371 29.38 -21.22 22.97
N TRP A 372 30.30 -20.28 22.75
CA TRP A 372 30.07 -19.16 21.83
C TRP A 372 29.96 -19.68 20.39
N LEU A 373 28.93 -19.24 19.67
CA LEU A 373 28.67 -19.63 18.28
C LEU A 373 29.81 -19.20 17.35
N ASN A 374 30.08 -20.01 16.33
CA ASN A 374 30.98 -19.57 15.25
C ASN A 374 30.31 -18.48 14.40
N ASP A 375 31.07 -17.82 13.51
CA ASP A 375 30.57 -16.66 12.78
C ASP A 375 29.40 -17.01 11.85
N GLU A 376 29.44 -18.17 11.17
CA GLU A 376 28.36 -18.66 10.31
C GLU A 376 27.11 -19.06 11.10
N GLU A 377 27.27 -19.74 12.24
CA GLU A 377 26.17 -20.10 13.13
C GLU A 377 25.46 -18.86 13.68
N LEU A 378 26.22 -17.84 14.06
CA LEU A 378 25.66 -16.58 14.54
C LEU A 378 24.93 -15.84 13.40
N TYR A 379 25.50 -15.82 12.20
CA TYR A 379 24.84 -15.27 11.02
C TYR A 379 23.53 -15.98 10.71
N GLU A 380 23.51 -17.32 10.72
CA GLU A 380 22.32 -18.13 10.50
C GLU A 380 21.26 -17.90 11.57
N ARG A 381 21.69 -17.74 12.84
CA ARG A 381 20.77 -17.41 13.93
C ARG A 381 20.15 -16.02 13.76
N ILE A 382 20.95 -15.01 13.42
CA ILE A 382 20.43 -13.65 13.17
C ILE A 382 19.50 -13.66 11.95
N SER A 383 19.84 -14.39 10.89
CA SER A 383 18.98 -14.54 9.70
C SER A 383 17.63 -15.17 10.05
N THR A 384 17.63 -16.17 10.95
CA THR A 384 16.41 -16.79 11.48
C THR A 384 15.60 -15.78 12.29
N ILE A 385 16.24 -14.99 13.16
CA ILE A 385 15.55 -13.94 13.94
C ILE A 385 14.89 -12.92 13.00
N ILE A 386 15.58 -12.51 11.93
CA ILE A 386 15.01 -11.59 10.93
C ILE A 386 13.79 -12.22 10.23
N ALA A 387 13.87 -13.50 9.86
CA ALA A 387 12.76 -14.23 9.26
C ALA A 387 11.53 -14.28 10.18
N ASP A 388 11.72 -14.60 11.47
CA ASP A 388 10.65 -14.64 12.48
C ASP A 388 9.99 -13.25 12.64
N VAL A 389 10.80 -12.17 12.72
CA VAL A 389 10.30 -10.79 12.82
C VAL A 389 9.51 -10.38 11.57
N LEU A 390 10.00 -10.73 10.37
CA LEU A 390 9.29 -10.46 9.12
C LEU A 390 7.99 -11.25 9.03
N LEU A 391 7.96 -12.54 9.39
CA LEU A 391 6.73 -13.32 9.42
C LEU A 391 5.72 -12.74 10.43
N ALA A 392 6.16 -12.35 11.61
CA ALA A 392 5.30 -11.70 12.60
C ALA A 392 4.69 -10.41 12.02
N CYS A 393 5.49 -9.56 11.37
CA CYS A 393 5.01 -8.37 10.66
C CYS A 393 3.95 -8.74 9.60
N PHE A 394 4.23 -9.77 8.79
CA PHE A 394 3.38 -10.21 7.69
C PHE A 394 2.05 -10.86 8.10
N THR A 395 1.87 -11.19 9.38
CA THR A 395 0.55 -11.58 9.91
C THR A 395 -0.50 -10.48 9.70
N ASN A 396 -0.07 -9.23 9.53
CA ASN A 396 -0.93 -8.08 9.26
C ASN A 396 -1.34 -7.92 7.78
N LEU A 397 -0.78 -8.71 6.86
CA LEU A 397 -1.05 -8.58 5.42
C LEU A 397 -2.54 -8.64 5.05
N PRO A 398 -3.34 -9.60 5.54
CA PRO A 398 -4.77 -9.64 5.23
C PRO A 398 -5.49 -8.36 5.65
N ARG A 399 -5.18 -7.85 6.85
CA ARG A 399 -5.75 -6.60 7.38
C ARG A 399 -5.39 -5.43 6.48
N VAL A 400 -4.12 -5.27 6.15
CA VAL A 400 -3.61 -4.16 5.33
C VAL A 400 -4.18 -4.18 3.90
N ILE A 401 -4.25 -5.36 3.28
CA ILE A 401 -4.88 -5.53 1.95
C ILE A 401 -6.34 -5.10 1.98
N ARG A 402 -7.09 -5.48 3.03
CA ARG A 402 -8.47 -5.02 3.22
C ARG A 402 -8.53 -3.52 3.45
N MET A 403 -7.73 -2.96 4.34
CA MET A 403 -7.72 -1.51 4.61
C MET A 403 -7.48 -0.70 3.33
N LYS A 404 -6.54 -1.13 2.47
CA LYS A 404 -6.30 -0.49 1.17
C LYS A 404 -7.49 -0.58 0.22
N CYS A 405 -8.35 -1.60 0.32
CA CYS A 405 -9.58 -1.68 -0.46
C CYS A 405 -10.67 -0.70 0.01
N HIS A 406 -10.60 -0.21 1.25
CA HIS A 406 -11.62 0.63 1.88
C HIS A 406 -11.34 2.13 1.80
N HIS A 407 -10.51 2.58 0.86
CA HIS A 407 -10.12 3.98 0.83
C HIS A 407 -11.32 4.91 0.60
N ASN A 408 -11.46 5.92 1.46
CA ASN A 408 -12.66 6.77 1.51
C ASN A 408 -12.73 7.72 0.30
N GLU A 409 -11.60 8.31 -0.10
CA GLU A 409 -11.55 9.21 -1.26
C GLU A 409 -11.75 8.45 -2.57
N ILE A 410 -12.81 8.78 -3.32
CA ILE A 410 -13.17 8.13 -4.60
C ILE A 410 -12.01 8.15 -5.58
N GLU A 411 -11.34 9.30 -5.69
CA GLU A 411 -10.27 9.56 -6.65
C GLU A 411 -9.07 8.64 -6.43
N LYS A 412 -8.77 8.33 -5.16
CA LYS A 412 -7.63 7.49 -4.76
C LYS A 412 -8.00 6.02 -4.62
N ARG A 413 -9.29 5.68 -4.64
CA ARG A 413 -9.81 4.34 -4.35
C ARG A 413 -9.32 3.30 -5.36
N GLY A 414 -9.38 3.63 -6.66
CA GLY A 414 -8.91 2.75 -7.73
C GLY A 414 -7.42 2.39 -7.56
N ASP A 415 -6.57 3.39 -7.35
CA ASP A 415 -5.14 3.19 -7.16
C ASP A 415 -4.81 2.44 -5.88
N SER A 416 -5.52 2.74 -4.79
CA SER A 416 -5.36 2.00 -3.52
C SER A 416 -5.72 0.52 -3.67
N ILE A 417 -6.77 0.19 -4.42
CA ILE A 417 -7.15 -1.20 -4.73
C ILE A 417 -6.12 -1.88 -5.64
N ARG A 418 -5.55 -1.17 -6.62
CA ARG A 418 -4.45 -1.70 -7.46
C ARG A 418 -3.23 -2.04 -6.60
N ILE A 419 -2.85 -1.17 -5.67
CA ILE A 419 -1.77 -1.45 -4.70
C ILE A 419 -2.11 -2.67 -3.85
N ALA A 420 -3.37 -2.81 -3.39
CA ALA A 420 -3.81 -3.98 -2.64
C ALA A 420 -3.69 -5.28 -3.47
N ALA A 421 -4.05 -5.23 -4.76
CA ALA A 421 -3.93 -6.35 -5.68
C ALA A 421 -2.47 -6.77 -5.91
N GLN A 422 -1.58 -5.79 -6.12
CA GLN A 422 -0.14 -6.02 -6.26
C GLN A 422 0.44 -6.61 -4.98
N LEU A 423 0.11 -6.05 -3.81
CA LEU A 423 0.54 -6.56 -2.51
C LEU A 423 0.08 -8.01 -2.29
N LEU A 424 -1.18 -8.32 -2.64
CA LEU A 424 -1.71 -9.68 -2.57
C LEU A 424 -0.99 -10.63 -3.53
N SER A 425 -0.71 -10.19 -4.76
CA SER A 425 0.07 -10.97 -5.75
C SER A 425 1.45 -11.34 -5.20
N LYS A 426 2.19 -10.36 -4.65
CA LYS A 426 3.52 -10.58 -4.05
C LYS A 426 3.50 -11.50 -2.82
N SER A 427 2.41 -11.49 -2.04
CA SER A 427 2.36 -12.16 -0.73
C SER A 427 1.69 -13.54 -0.73
N LYS A 428 1.28 -14.09 -1.88
CA LYS A 428 0.55 -15.37 -1.94
C LYS A 428 1.25 -16.52 -1.21
N ARG A 429 2.55 -16.74 -1.47
CA ARG A 429 3.34 -17.78 -0.80
C ARG A 429 3.61 -17.46 0.66
N ILE A 430 3.85 -16.20 1.00
CA ILE A 430 4.00 -15.75 2.41
C ILE A 430 2.75 -16.12 3.22
N LEU A 431 1.55 -15.87 2.69
CA LEU A 431 0.30 -16.25 3.34
C LEU A 431 0.14 -17.77 3.51
N LYS A 432 0.69 -18.58 2.58
CA LYS A 432 0.71 -20.04 2.73
C LYS A 432 1.66 -20.48 3.85
N ILE A 433 2.85 -19.87 3.94
CA ILE A 433 3.81 -20.11 5.03
C ILE A 433 3.15 -19.76 6.36
N LEU A 434 2.53 -18.58 6.47
CA LEU A 434 1.83 -18.13 7.68
C LEU A 434 0.70 -19.05 8.09
N LYS A 435 -0.06 -19.60 7.14
CA LYS A 435 -1.14 -20.54 7.43
C LYS A 435 -0.64 -21.87 8.01
N ALA A 436 0.59 -22.27 7.70
CA ALA A 436 1.20 -23.48 8.23
C ALA A 436 1.73 -23.32 9.66
N HIS A 437 1.94 -22.08 10.13
CA HIS A 437 2.48 -21.80 11.45
C HIS A 437 1.36 -21.51 12.47
N PRO A 438 1.40 -22.11 13.67
CA PRO A 438 0.48 -21.76 14.75
C PRO A 438 0.76 -20.33 15.22
N LEU A 439 -0.29 -19.52 15.32
CA LEU A 439 -0.16 -18.15 15.80
C LEU A 439 -0.26 -18.09 17.33
N PRO A 440 0.50 -17.20 17.98
CA PRO A 440 0.30 -16.93 19.39
C PRO A 440 -1.06 -16.27 19.65
N ASN A 441 -1.54 -16.38 20.88
CA ASN A 441 -2.77 -15.73 21.33
C ASN A 441 -2.53 -14.23 21.55
N ILE A 442 -2.63 -13.46 20.47
CA ILE A 442 -2.50 -11.99 20.46
C ILE A 442 -3.63 -11.41 19.62
N ASP A 443 -4.23 -10.30 20.08
CA ASP A 443 -5.30 -9.63 19.36
C ASP A 443 -4.77 -8.92 18.10
N GLN A 444 -5.68 -8.62 17.17
CA GLN A 444 -5.32 -8.11 15.85
C GLN A 444 -4.72 -6.69 15.88
N ASP A 445 -5.03 -5.87 16.89
CA ASP A 445 -4.45 -4.53 17.04
C ASP A 445 -3.05 -4.60 17.64
N SER A 446 -2.85 -5.46 18.63
CA SER A 446 -1.53 -5.76 19.17
C SER A 446 -0.60 -6.40 18.12
N MET A 447 -1.13 -7.20 17.17
CA MET A 447 -0.33 -7.77 16.08
C MET A 447 0.40 -6.72 15.22
N ALA A 448 -0.08 -5.47 15.20
CA ALA A 448 0.50 -4.40 14.40
C ALA A 448 1.85 -3.89 14.94
N TYR A 449 2.14 -4.09 16.22
CA TYR A 449 3.28 -3.48 16.90
C TYR A 449 4.25 -4.52 17.42
N VAL A 450 5.51 -4.47 16.98
CA VAL A 450 6.54 -5.45 17.38
C VAL A 450 6.73 -5.53 18.90
N ASP A 451 6.64 -4.40 19.60
CA ASP A 451 6.77 -4.36 21.06
C ASP A 451 5.66 -5.13 21.79
N LYS A 452 4.46 -5.22 21.20
CA LYS A 452 3.37 -6.04 21.76
C LYS A 452 3.62 -7.54 21.54
N TRP A 453 4.24 -7.93 20.42
CA TRP A 453 4.69 -9.31 20.23
C TRP A 453 5.78 -9.69 21.25
N ARG A 454 6.70 -8.77 21.56
CA ARG A 454 7.76 -9.00 22.56
C ARG A 454 7.23 -9.22 23.97
N ALA A 455 6.09 -8.62 24.30
CA ALA A 455 5.43 -8.79 25.60
C ALA A 455 4.82 -10.18 25.81
N LEU A 456 4.71 -11.01 24.76
CA LEU A 456 4.24 -12.38 24.88
C LEU A 456 5.23 -13.22 25.70
N ARG A 457 4.70 -14.07 26.60
CA ARG A 457 5.57 -15.00 27.34
C ARG A 457 6.19 -15.99 26.36
N LYS A 458 7.45 -16.38 26.61
CA LYS A 458 8.12 -17.44 25.82
C LYS A 458 7.26 -18.71 25.71
N SER A 459 6.51 -19.08 26.75
CA SER A 459 5.60 -20.24 26.76
C SER A 459 4.34 -20.09 25.90
N GLN A 460 4.00 -18.89 25.45
CA GLN A 460 2.86 -18.60 24.56
C GLN A 460 3.25 -18.67 23.08
N ILE A 461 4.55 -18.68 22.78
CA ILE A 461 5.09 -18.97 21.45
C ILE A 461 5.46 -20.45 21.48
N LEU A 462 4.62 -21.30 20.87
CA LEU A 462 4.73 -22.76 20.95
C LEU A 462 6.16 -23.21 20.57
N ASP A 463 6.93 -23.72 21.54
CA ASP A 463 8.17 -24.47 21.29
C ASP A 463 7.74 -25.88 20.85
N ASP A 464 7.67 -26.12 19.54
CA ASP A 464 7.64 -27.49 19.04
C ASP A 464 9.08 -27.91 18.70
N TYR A 465 9.47 -29.04 19.28
CA TYR A 465 10.81 -29.66 19.36
C TYR A 465 11.75 -29.18 20.48
N ALA A 466 11.72 -29.95 21.57
CA ALA A 466 12.89 -30.25 22.36
C ALA A 466 14.06 -30.61 21.44
N SER A 467 15.17 -29.90 21.62
CA SER A 467 16.41 -30.20 20.91
C SER A 467 16.97 -31.54 21.42
N PRO A 468 17.54 -32.42 20.58
CA PRO A 468 17.96 -33.78 20.98
C PRO A 468 19.10 -33.89 22.02
N TRP A 469 19.54 -32.79 22.63
CA TRP A 469 20.71 -32.78 23.53
C TRP A 469 20.36 -32.85 25.02
N GLU A 470 19.08 -32.98 25.38
CA GLU A 470 18.65 -33.27 26.75
C GLU A 470 18.22 -34.73 26.90
N ALA A 471 19.17 -35.64 26.76
CA ALA A 471 19.05 -36.99 27.31
C ALA A 471 20.32 -37.29 28.10
N GLN A 472 20.23 -37.15 29.42
CA GLN A 472 21.14 -37.84 30.34
C GLN A 472 20.41 -39.09 30.86
N PRO A 473 21.07 -40.25 30.90
CA PRO A 473 20.46 -41.47 31.41
C PRO A 473 20.48 -41.46 32.95
N SER A 474 19.31 -41.33 33.56
CA SER A 474 19.14 -41.65 34.97
C SER A 474 19.13 -43.16 35.15
N SER A 475 20.18 -43.67 35.79
CA SER A 475 20.35 -45.04 36.25
C SER A 475 19.17 -45.49 37.11
N ALA A 476 18.48 -46.55 36.69
CA ALA A 476 17.55 -47.28 37.51
C ALA A 476 18.31 -48.17 38.50
N SER A 477 18.19 -47.90 39.80
CA SER A 477 18.36 -48.92 40.84
C SER A 477 16.98 -49.22 41.40
N GLY A 478 16.54 -50.47 41.23
CA GLY A 478 15.24 -50.93 41.66
C GLY A 478 15.07 -50.93 43.18
N ASN A 479 13.81 -50.92 43.60
CA ASN A 479 13.19 -52.08 44.23
C ASN A 479 11.68 -51.85 44.34
N GLU A 480 10.94 -52.75 43.71
CA GLU A 480 9.51 -52.93 43.96
C GLU A 480 9.30 -53.56 45.34
N SER A 481 8.33 -53.04 46.10
CA SER A 481 7.58 -53.84 47.07
C SER A 481 6.22 -53.18 47.35
N ILE A 482 5.24 -53.55 46.52
CA ILE A 482 3.98 -54.23 46.88
C ILE A 482 3.14 -53.67 48.05
N LEU A 483 1.90 -53.30 47.68
CA LEU A 483 0.60 -53.34 48.40
C LEU A 483 0.40 -52.54 49.70
N ASN A 484 -0.55 -51.59 49.67
CA ASN A 484 -1.94 -51.92 50.02
C ASN A 484 -2.90 -50.76 49.77
N ILE A 485 -4.04 -51.12 49.18
CA ILE A 485 -5.27 -50.35 49.12
C ILE A 485 -5.86 -50.32 50.55
N ASN A 486 -6.31 -49.17 51.01
CA ASN A 486 -7.39 -49.13 52.00
C ASN A 486 -8.33 -47.96 51.71
N LEU A 487 -9.59 -48.32 51.50
CA LEU A 487 -10.75 -47.46 51.51
C LEU A 487 -11.01 -46.96 52.93
N GLN A 488 -11.15 -45.65 53.08
CA GLN A 488 -12.31 -45.04 53.74
C GLN A 488 -12.50 -43.59 53.30
#